data_AF-A0A538LYG2-F1
#
_entry.id   AF-A0A538LYG2-F1
#
_cell.length_a   1.000
_cell.length_b   1.000
_cell.length_c   1.000
_cell.angle_alpha   90.00
_cell.angle_beta   90.00
_cell.angle_gamma   90.00
#
_symmetry.space_group_name_H-M   'P 1'
#
loop_
_entity.id
_entity.type
_entity.pdbx_description
1 polymer ?
#
loop_
_entity_poly.entity_id
_entity_poly.type
_entity_poly.pdbx_seq_one_letter_code
_entity_poly.pdbx_strand_id
1 'polypeptide(L)'
;MPPKQRQIRVEQRGSIEAIQALEQRSDEELESETKYKSAALAILGARAAERFDAAKARNYFQRAIAAARPQERMQLRRMADASLALADRRAGDLKEAVERLGQEPPSGRQMLALRLIGLLVPPGSAGILARLRGIMLILALVIVLLGMGLGLVELVSLPFGGLGLAPGILLGLFVAIAIVAIIATIGRRRRNRARAARA
;
A
#
# COMPACT_ATOMS: atom_id res chain seq x y z
N MET A 1 -4.28 43.58 14.52
CA MET A 1 -5.59 43.23 13.92
C MET A 1 -5.57 41.77 13.53
N PRO A 2 -6.56 40.94 13.92
CA PRO A 2 -6.65 39.57 13.44
C PRO A 2 -6.81 39.57 11.91
N PRO A 3 -6.17 38.65 11.17
CA PRO A 3 -6.25 38.59 9.72
C PRO A 3 -7.72 38.44 9.29
N LYS A 4 -8.17 39.27 8.34
CA LYS A 4 -9.54 39.24 7.81
C LYS A 4 -9.81 37.84 7.26
N GLN A 5 -10.93 37.21 7.65
CA GLN A 5 -11.33 35.85 7.22
C GLN A 5 -11.21 35.61 5.70
N ARG A 6 -11.37 36.65 4.87
CA ARG A 6 -11.22 36.57 3.42
C ARG A 6 -9.77 36.27 2.98
N GLN A 7 -8.75 36.79 3.66
CA GLN A 7 -7.34 36.47 3.38
C GLN A 7 -7.03 35.01 3.69
N ILE A 8 -7.52 34.51 4.82
CA ILE A 8 -7.32 33.11 5.24
C ILE A 8 -7.91 32.13 4.21
N ARG A 9 -9.10 32.44 3.65
CA ARG A 9 -9.76 31.61 2.64
C ARG A 9 -9.03 31.61 1.29
N VAL A 10 -8.40 32.73 0.92
CA VAL A 10 -7.61 32.83 -0.33
C VAL A 10 -6.29 32.06 -0.20
N GLU A 11 -5.63 32.14 0.96
CA GLU A 11 -4.36 31.42 1.20
C GLU A 11 -4.53 29.89 1.19
N GLN A 12 -5.59 29.36 1.82
CA GLN A 12 -5.90 27.92 1.79
C GLN A 12 -6.22 27.39 0.39
N ARG A 13 -6.78 28.24 -0.48
CA ARG A 13 -6.99 27.89 -1.89
C ARG A 13 -5.66 27.81 -2.64
N GLY A 14 -4.74 28.75 -2.39
CA GLY A 14 -3.42 28.77 -3.00
C GLY A 14 -2.56 27.54 -2.69
N SER A 15 -2.68 26.96 -1.48
CA SER A 15 -1.96 25.72 -1.14
C SER A 15 -2.49 24.49 -1.88
N ILE A 16 -3.81 24.44 -2.15
CA ILE A 16 -4.43 23.34 -2.90
C ILE A 16 -4.06 23.45 -4.39
N GLU A 17 -4.10 24.66 -4.95
CA GLU A 17 -3.66 24.93 -6.32
C GLU A 17 -2.17 24.57 -6.51
N ALA A 18 -1.32 24.88 -5.54
CA ALA A 18 0.09 24.52 -5.59
C ALA A 18 0.30 23.00 -5.61
N ILE A 19 -0.48 22.23 -4.84
CA ILE A 19 -0.41 20.76 -4.87
C ILE A 19 -0.82 20.24 -6.26
N GLN A 20 -1.93 20.73 -6.82
CA GLN A 20 -2.41 20.30 -8.14
C GLN A 20 -1.42 20.64 -9.26
N ALA A 21 -0.81 21.83 -9.22
CA ALA A 21 0.17 22.27 -10.21
C ALA A 21 1.48 21.45 -10.17
N LEU A 22 1.80 20.85 -9.02
CA LEU A 22 3.02 20.07 -8.82
C LEU A 22 2.79 18.55 -8.94
N GLU A 23 1.54 18.09 -8.99
CA GLU A 23 1.19 16.67 -8.92
C GLU A 23 1.79 15.83 -10.06
N GLN A 24 2.03 16.45 -11.23
CA GLN A 24 2.60 15.78 -12.41
C GLN A 24 4.14 15.80 -12.44
N ARG A 25 4.81 16.53 -11.55
CA ARG A 25 6.27 16.65 -11.55
C ARG A 25 6.96 15.38 -11.05
N SER A 26 8.20 15.17 -11.47
CA SER A 26 9.00 14.02 -11.02
C SER A 26 9.38 14.12 -9.54
N ASP A 27 9.77 13.00 -8.92
CA ASP A 27 10.20 13.01 -7.51
C ASP A 27 11.44 13.92 -7.34
N GLU A 28 12.37 13.93 -8.30
CA GLU A 28 13.58 14.77 -8.29
C GLU A 28 13.27 16.28 -8.42
N GLU A 29 12.32 16.63 -9.29
CA GLU A 29 11.84 18.01 -9.42
C GLU A 29 11.14 18.51 -8.15
N LEU A 30 10.41 17.64 -7.46
CA LEU A 30 9.76 17.97 -6.20
C LEU A 30 10.76 18.14 -5.05
N GLU A 31 11.86 17.38 -5.04
CA GLU A 31 12.91 17.53 -4.02
C GLU A 31 13.69 18.84 -4.16
N SER A 32 13.85 19.33 -5.38
CA SER A 32 14.51 20.61 -5.69
C SER A 32 13.59 21.83 -5.59
N GLU A 33 12.27 21.63 -5.43
CA GLU A 33 11.29 22.72 -5.34
C GLU A 33 11.47 23.55 -4.06
N THR A 34 11.63 24.87 -4.22
CA THR A 34 11.86 25.81 -3.11
C THR A 34 10.67 26.73 -2.86
N LYS A 35 9.91 27.09 -3.90
CA LYS A 35 8.81 28.07 -3.84
C LYS A 35 7.61 27.49 -3.12
N TYR A 36 7.26 26.25 -3.45
CA TYR A 36 6.13 25.53 -2.87
C TYR A 36 6.61 24.29 -2.10
N LYS A 37 7.66 24.46 -1.30
CA LYS A 37 8.36 23.38 -0.61
C LYS A 37 7.44 22.52 0.28
N SER A 38 6.50 23.13 0.99
CA SER A 38 5.54 22.39 1.82
C SER A 38 4.64 21.47 0.99
N ALA A 39 4.12 21.97 -0.14
CA ALA A 39 3.31 21.20 -1.08
C ALA A 39 4.11 20.08 -1.76
N ALA A 40 5.32 20.39 -2.23
CA ALA A 40 6.19 19.41 -2.88
C ALA A 40 6.55 18.23 -1.95
N LEU A 41 6.94 18.53 -0.71
CA LEU A 41 7.20 17.50 0.31
C LEU A 41 5.94 16.70 0.66
N ALA A 42 4.77 17.33 0.65
CA ALA A 42 3.52 16.63 0.93
C ALA A 42 3.14 15.64 -0.20
N ILE A 43 3.42 15.98 -1.46
CA ILE A 43 3.26 15.08 -2.62
C ILE A 43 4.24 13.91 -2.52
N LEU A 44 5.51 14.17 -2.22
CA LEU A 44 6.51 13.10 -2.00
C LEU A 44 6.09 12.16 -0.85
N GLY A 45 5.54 12.73 0.23
CA GLY A 45 4.97 11.97 1.34
C GLY A 45 3.79 11.09 0.92
N ALA A 46 2.87 11.62 0.11
CA ALA A 46 1.74 10.86 -0.43
C ALA A 46 2.20 9.72 -1.36
N ARG A 47 3.14 9.98 -2.27
CA ARG A 47 3.72 8.96 -3.16
C ARG A 47 4.49 7.89 -2.40
N ALA A 48 5.18 8.25 -1.32
CA ALA A 48 5.83 7.28 -0.44
C ALA A 48 4.78 6.41 0.27
N ALA A 49 3.65 6.99 0.69
CA ALA A 49 2.55 6.26 1.30
C ALA A 49 1.87 5.27 0.34
N GLU A 50 1.68 5.64 -0.93
CA GLU A 50 1.18 4.74 -1.98
C GLU A 50 2.11 3.54 -2.23
N ARG A 51 3.42 3.76 -2.05
CA ARG A 51 4.45 2.71 -2.08
C ARG A 51 4.54 1.89 -0.79
N PHE A 52 3.67 2.16 0.19
CA PHE A 52 3.68 1.56 1.54
C PHE A 52 4.99 1.77 2.32
N ASP A 53 5.69 2.88 2.07
CA ASP A 53 6.88 3.28 2.83
C ASP A 53 6.50 4.31 3.91
N ALA A 54 6.04 3.79 5.06
CA ALA A 54 5.59 4.61 6.17
C ALA A 54 6.70 5.48 6.77
N ALA A 55 7.96 5.03 6.72
CA ALA A 55 9.09 5.76 7.28
C ALA A 55 9.42 6.99 6.43
N LYS A 56 9.55 6.82 5.11
CA LYS A 56 9.75 7.95 4.19
C LYS A 56 8.56 8.89 4.19
N ALA A 57 7.33 8.36 4.13
CA ALA A 57 6.12 9.17 4.19
C ALA A 57 6.12 10.07 5.43
N ARG A 58 6.41 9.50 6.62
CA ARG A 58 6.47 10.25 7.87
C ARG A 58 7.53 11.35 7.83
N ASN A 59 8.72 11.05 7.32
CA ASN A 59 9.80 12.05 7.20
C ASN A 59 9.40 13.21 6.29
N TYR A 60 8.86 12.93 5.10
CA TYR A 60 8.41 13.95 4.17
C TYR A 60 7.28 14.81 4.75
N PHE A 61 6.27 14.21 5.40
CA PHE A 61 5.18 14.96 6.02
C PHE A 61 5.63 15.81 7.22
N GLN A 62 6.57 15.32 8.03
CA GLN A 62 7.15 16.11 9.12
C GLN A 62 7.86 17.37 8.56
N ARG A 63 8.66 17.20 7.51
CA ARG A 63 9.34 18.31 6.83
C ARG A 63 8.34 19.25 6.14
N ALA A 64 7.27 18.71 5.55
CA ALA A 64 6.21 19.49 4.93
C ALA A 64 5.50 20.39 5.95
N ILE A 65 5.10 19.82 7.10
CA ILE A 65 4.43 20.57 8.18
C ILE A 65 5.36 21.63 8.79
N ALA A 66 6.66 21.32 8.92
CA ALA A 66 7.65 22.27 9.41
C ALA A 66 7.83 23.46 8.45
N ALA A 67 7.85 23.20 7.13
CA ALA A 67 7.95 24.22 6.10
C ALA A 67 6.62 24.96 5.83
N ALA A 68 5.50 24.46 6.35
CA ALA A 68 4.16 24.98 6.07
C ALA A 68 3.77 26.16 6.96
N ARG A 69 2.91 27.01 6.37
CA ARG A 69 2.27 28.13 7.05
C ARG A 69 1.27 27.64 8.11
N PRO A 70 1.04 28.36 9.21
CA PRO A 70 0.14 27.93 10.29
C PRO A 70 -1.26 27.51 9.82
N GLN A 71 -1.79 28.17 8.80
CA GLN A 71 -3.11 27.91 8.22
C GLN A 71 -3.17 26.56 7.48
N GLU A 72 -2.08 26.15 6.85
CA GLU A 72 -1.96 24.93 6.04
C GLU A 72 -1.61 23.71 6.89
N ARG A 73 -0.96 23.92 8.05
CA ARG A 73 -0.50 22.83 8.93
C ARG A 73 -1.60 21.86 9.31
N MET A 74 -2.81 22.36 9.58
CA MET A 74 -3.93 21.50 9.95
C MET A 74 -4.38 20.61 8.79
N GLN A 75 -4.41 21.13 7.56
CA GLN A 75 -4.74 20.35 6.38
C GLN A 75 -3.66 19.31 6.09
N LEU A 76 -2.38 19.71 6.17
CA LEU A 76 -1.24 18.79 5.98
C LEU A 76 -1.18 17.70 7.05
N ARG A 77 -1.56 17.99 8.30
CA ARG A 77 -1.69 16.97 9.36
C ARG A 77 -2.78 15.95 9.03
N ARG A 78 -3.97 16.40 8.63
CA ARG A 78 -5.07 15.48 8.24
C ARG A 78 -4.69 14.65 7.03
N MET A 79 -4.02 15.25 6.05
CA MET A 79 -3.50 14.53 4.88
C MET A 79 -2.44 13.51 5.28
N ALA A 80 -1.50 13.89 6.15
CA ALA A 80 -0.49 12.99 6.69
C ALA A 80 -1.11 11.82 7.46
N ASP A 81 -2.15 12.05 8.26
CA ASP A 81 -2.86 10.98 8.99
C ASP A 81 -3.46 9.95 8.03
N ALA A 82 -4.14 10.42 6.97
CA ALA A 82 -4.70 9.53 5.95
C ALA A 82 -3.61 8.78 5.18
N SER A 83 -2.55 9.46 4.74
CA SER A 83 -1.43 8.85 4.03
C SER A 83 -0.66 7.85 4.89
N LEU A 84 -0.44 8.15 6.17
CA LEU A 84 0.25 7.22 7.09
C LEU A 84 -0.63 6.00 7.43
N ALA A 85 -1.94 6.18 7.58
CA ALA A 85 -2.85 5.06 7.77
C ALA A 85 -2.83 4.11 6.55
N LEU A 86 -2.77 4.65 5.33
CA LEU A 86 -2.59 3.87 4.11
C LEU A 86 -1.24 3.14 4.11
N ALA A 87 -0.14 3.86 4.38
CA ALA A 87 1.21 3.32 4.34
C ALA A 87 1.42 2.18 5.35
N ASP A 88 0.85 2.32 6.55
CA ASP A 88 0.86 1.30 7.59
C ASP A 88 -0.21 0.20 7.38
N ARG A 89 -0.99 0.26 6.30
CA ARG A 89 -2.05 -0.72 5.98
C ARG A 89 -3.14 -0.82 7.06
N ARG A 90 -3.40 0.29 7.75
CA ARG A 90 -4.39 0.41 8.84
C ARG A 90 -5.74 0.83 8.28
N ALA A 91 -6.50 -0.14 7.80
CA ALA A 91 -7.77 0.12 7.11
C ALA A 91 -8.84 0.82 7.95
N GLY A 92 -8.86 0.60 9.27
CA GLY A 92 -9.76 1.30 10.19
C GLY A 92 -9.43 2.78 10.26
N ASP A 93 -8.19 3.09 10.65
CA ASP A 93 -7.66 4.45 10.74
C ASP A 93 -7.75 5.20 9.41
N LEU A 94 -7.57 4.50 8.28
CA LEU A 94 -7.66 5.10 6.95
C LEU A 94 -9.08 5.59 6.67
N LYS A 95 -10.11 4.78 6.96
CA LYS A 95 -11.50 5.17 6.75
C LYS A 95 -11.82 6.43 7.56
N GLU A 96 -11.47 6.41 8.85
CA GLU A 96 -11.73 7.54 9.75
C GLU A 96 -10.97 8.80 9.32
N ALA A 97 -9.71 8.67 8.90
CA ALA A 97 -8.90 9.80 8.43
C ALA A 97 -9.44 10.41 7.12
N VAL A 98 -9.91 9.58 6.18
CA VAL A 98 -10.50 10.03 4.91
C VAL A 98 -11.86 10.72 5.15
N GLU A 99 -12.69 10.20 6.06
CA GLU A 99 -13.95 10.84 6.46
C GLU A 99 -13.69 12.21 7.12
N ARG A 100 -12.66 12.33 7.97
CA ARG A 100 -12.25 13.62 8.56
C ARG A 100 -11.71 14.63 7.54
N LEU A 101 -11.25 14.16 6.38
CA LEU A 101 -10.87 15.00 5.24
C LEU A 101 -12.09 15.44 4.41
N GLY A 102 -13.28 14.91 4.69
CA GLY A 102 -14.50 15.19 3.92
C GLY A 102 -14.52 14.51 2.54
N GLN A 103 -13.67 13.49 2.33
CA GLN A 103 -13.66 12.69 1.12
C GLN A 103 -14.50 11.44 1.27
N GLU A 104 -14.93 10.87 0.14
CA GLU A 104 -15.70 9.64 0.14
C GLU A 104 -14.85 8.47 0.66
N PRO A 105 -15.34 7.69 1.64
CA PRO A 105 -14.55 6.64 2.25
C PRO A 105 -14.19 5.55 1.23
N PRO A 106 -13.02 4.88 1.41
CA PRO A 106 -12.63 3.79 0.54
C PRO A 106 -13.67 2.67 0.52
N SER A 107 -13.86 2.03 -0.63
CA SER A 107 -14.86 0.96 -0.77
C SER A 107 -14.58 -0.20 0.20
N GLY A 108 -15.64 -0.89 0.65
CA GLY A 108 -15.52 -2.03 1.57
C GLY A 108 -14.54 -3.11 1.10
N ARG A 109 -14.47 -3.35 -0.22
CA ARG A 109 -13.52 -4.29 -0.83
C ARG A 109 -12.07 -3.82 -0.74
N GLN A 110 -11.82 -2.52 -0.93
CA GLN A 110 -10.47 -1.94 -0.77
C GLN A 110 -10.01 -2.00 0.69
N MET A 111 -10.91 -1.72 1.65
CA MET A 111 -10.61 -1.85 3.07
C MET A 111 -10.30 -3.30 3.46
N LEU A 112 -11.09 -4.26 2.96
CA LEU A 112 -10.83 -5.68 3.18
C LEU A 112 -9.48 -6.09 2.61
N ALA A 113 -9.17 -5.67 1.37
CA ALA A 113 -7.86 -5.92 0.76
C ALA A 113 -6.72 -5.33 1.61
N LEU A 114 -6.86 -4.10 2.10
CA LEU A 114 -5.84 -3.47 2.94
C LEU A 114 -5.65 -4.21 4.28
N ARG A 115 -6.74 -4.71 4.88
CA ARG A 115 -6.67 -5.57 6.08
C ARG A 115 -5.95 -6.88 5.81
N LEU A 116 -6.22 -7.53 4.67
CA LEU A 116 -5.54 -8.77 4.30
C LEU A 116 -4.05 -8.55 4.08
N ILE A 117 -3.67 -7.46 3.40
CA ILE A 117 -2.26 -7.12 3.19
C ILE A 117 -1.61 -6.80 4.54
N GLY A 118 -2.25 -6.02 5.42
CA GLY A 118 -1.73 -5.74 6.76
C GLY A 118 -1.64 -6.98 7.67
N LEU A 119 -2.51 -7.97 7.47
CA LEU A 119 -2.48 -9.24 8.19
C LEU A 119 -1.31 -10.12 7.76
N LEU A 120 -1.10 -10.24 6.45
CA LEU A 120 -0.09 -11.13 5.86
C LEU A 120 1.31 -10.49 5.83
N VAL A 121 1.38 -9.21 5.48
CA VAL A 121 2.59 -8.40 5.38
C VAL A 121 2.44 -7.19 6.30
N PRO A 122 2.62 -7.37 7.62
CA PRO A 122 2.49 -6.28 8.58
C PRO A 122 3.52 -5.16 8.28
N PRO A 123 3.20 -3.89 8.58
CA PRO A 123 4.11 -2.79 8.35
C PRO A 123 5.36 -2.90 9.24
N GLY A 124 6.45 -2.22 8.83
CA GLY A 124 7.68 -2.15 9.61
C GLY A 124 7.51 -1.46 10.97
N SER A 125 6.42 -0.72 11.19
CA SER A 125 6.05 -0.14 12.48
C SER A 125 5.33 -1.14 13.41
N ALA A 126 4.91 -2.30 12.91
CA ALA A 126 4.18 -3.30 13.70
C ALA A 126 5.08 -4.02 14.72
N GLY A 127 4.53 -4.29 15.90
CA GLY A 127 5.21 -5.00 16.97
C GLY A 127 5.63 -6.42 16.59
N ILE A 128 6.56 -6.99 17.37
CA ILE A 128 7.20 -8.29 17.11
C ILE A 128 6.16 -9.41 16.89
N LEU A 129 5.10 -9.42 17.70
CA LEU A 129 4.03 -10.43 17.61
C LEU A 129 3.28 -10.38 16.27
N ALA A 130 2.99 -9.19 15.74
CA ALA A 130 2.30 -9.05 14.46
C ALA A 130 3.18 -9.54 13.30
N ARG A 131 4.50 -9.25 13.35
CA ARG A 131 5.49 -9.74 12.39
C ARG A 131 5.62 -11.25 12.44
N LEU A 132 5.73 -11.83 13.64
CA LEU A 132 5.81 -13.27 13.83
C LEU A 132 4.55 -13.97 13.30
N ARG A 133 3.37 -13.41 13.56
CA ARG A 133 2.10 -13.91 12.99
C ARG A 133 2.12 -13.89 11.47
N GLY A 134 2.57 -12.80 10.84
CA GLY A 134 2.69 -12.71 9.38
C GLY A 134 3.62 -13.80 8.82
N ILE A 135 4.78 -14.00 9.44
CA ILE A 135 5.73 -15.06 9.07
C ILE A 135 5.11 -16.45 9.23
N MET A 136 4.45 -16.74 10.37
CA MET A 136 3.78 -18.02 10.61
C MET A 136 2.66 -18.29 9.61
N LEU A 137 1.89 -17.27 9.22
CA LEU A 137 0.87 -17.40 8.19
C LEU A 137 1.48 -17.71 6.82
N ILE A 138 2.57 -17.05 6.46
CA ILE A 138 3.29 -17.33 5.21
C ILE A 138 3.84 -18.76 5.23
N LEU A 139 4.45 -19.19 6.33
CA LEU A 139 4.99 -20.54 6.46
C LEU A 139 3.89 -21.61 6.36
N ALA A 140 2.77 -21.40 7.07
CA ALA A 140 1.61 -22.29 7.00
C ALA A 140 1.06 -22.36 5.56
N LEU A 141 0.98 -21.23 4.86
CA LEU A 141 0.55 -21.20 3.46
C LEU A 141 1.48 -22.02 2.56
N VAL A 142 2.80 -21.91 2.74
CA VAL A 142 3.79 -22.70 2.00
C VAL A 142 3.63 -24.19 2.27
N ILE A 143 3.46 -24.59 3.54
CA ILE A 143 3.25 -25.99 3.93
C ILE A 143 1.98 -26.55 3.28
N VAL A 144 0.88 -25.80 3.30
CA VAL A 144 -0.37 -26.19 2.64
C VAL A 144 -0.17 -26.35 1.14
N LEU A 145 0.57 -25.43 0.49
CA LEU A 145 0.82 -25.51 -0.95
C LEU A 145 1.66 -26.74 -1.32
N LEU A 146 2.68 -27.05 -0.53
CA LEU A 146 3.50 -28.24 -0.70
C LEU A 146 2.70 -29.52 -0.46
N GLY A 147 1.86 -29.55 0.59
CA GLY A 147 0.96 -30.66 0.87
C GLY A 147 -0.04 -30.90 -0.26
N MET A 148 -0.62 -29.83 -0.83
CA MET A 148 -1.47 -29.94 -2.02
C MET A 148 -0.71 -30.46 -3.24
N GLY A 149 0.50 -29.95 -3.49
CA GLY A 149 1.34 -30.39 -4.60
C GLY A 149 1.72 -31.86 -4.49
N LEU A 150 2.15 -32.29 -3.30
CA LEU A 150 2.49 -33.68 -3.02
C LEU A 150 1.25 -34.58 -3.11
N GLY A 151 0.12 -34.17 -2.52
CA GLY A 151 -1.13 -34.91 -2.61
C GLY A 151 -1.61 -35.09 -4.05
N LEU A 152 -1.49 -34.05 -4.89
CA LEU A 152 -1.78 -34.15 -6.33
C LEU A 152 -0.88 -35.17 -7.04
N VAL A 153 0.43 -35.11 -6.79
CA VAL A 153 1.40 -36.04 -7.40
C VAL A 153 1.11 -37.48 -6.97
N GLU A 154 0.83 -37.70 -5.69
CA GLU A 154 0.53 -39.03 -5.16
C GLU A 154 -0.75 -39.60 -5.79
N LEU A 155 -1.81 -38.80 -5.87
CA LEU A 155 -3.11 -39.18 -6.46
C LEU A 155 -2.98 -39.55 -7.95
N VAL A 156 -2.12 -38.85 -8.70
CA VAL A 156 -1.83 -39.17 -10.11
C VAL A 156 -0.91 -40.39 -10.25
N SER A 157 0.02 -40.60 -9.32
CA SER A 157 0.98 -41.71 -9.35
C SER A 157 0.40 -43.05 -8.88
N LEU A 158 -0.70 -43.02 -8.13
CA LEU A 158 -1.40 -44.18 -7.57
C LEU A 158 -1.71 -45.29 -8.61
N PRO A 159 -2.26 -44.99 -9.81
CA PRO A 159 -2.47 -46.02 -10.84
C PRO A 159 -1.18 -46.58 -11.44
N PHE A 160 -0.02 -45.97 -11.21
CA PHE A 160 1.27 -46.35 -11.78
C PHE A 160 2.21 -47.04 -10.77
N GLY A 161 1.67 -47.49 -9.62
CA GLY A 161 2.44 -48.19 -8.58
C GLY A 161 3.05 -47.26 -7.51
N GLY A 162 2.70 -45.98 -7.52
CA GLY A 162 3.14 -44.98 -6.53
C GLY A 162 4.56 -44.48 -6.75
N LEU A 163 4.86 -43.31 -6.17
CA LEU A 163 6.20 -42.72 -6.17
C LEU A 163 6.75 -42.72 -4.74
N GLY A 164 8.07 -42.95 -4.60
CA GLY A 164 8.75 -42.75 -3.32
C GLY A 164 8.71 -41.29 -2.85
N LEU A 165 8.89 -41.07 -1.55
CA LEU A 165 8.81 -39.73 -0.93
C LEU A 165 9.75 -38.70 -1.59
N ALA A 166 11.01 -39.08 -1.86
CA ALA A 166 12.00 -38.17 -2.44
C ALA A 166 11.60 -37.63 -3.83
N PRO A 167 11.28 -38.47 -4.85
CA PRO A 167 10.80 -37.96 -6.13
C PRO A 167 9.41 -37.29 -6.04
N GLY A 168 8.54 -37.73 -5.12
CA GLY A 168 7.24 -37.11 -4.87
C GLY A 168 7.32 -35.66 -4.38
N ILE A 169 8.23 -35.38 -3.43
CA ILE A 169 8.47 -34.01 -2.94
C ILE A 169 9.01 -33.10 -4.06
N LEU A 170 9.93 -33.62 -4.88
CA LEU A 170 10.57 -32.86 -5.94
C LEU A 170 9.57 -32.52 -7.06
N LEU A 171 8.75 -33.49 -7.48
CA LEU A 171 7.67 -33.27 -8.44
C LEU A 171 6.55 -32.39 -7.86
N GLY A 172 6.21 -32.55 -6.57
CA GLY A 172 5.25 -31.70 -5.88
C GLY A 172 5.67 -30.23 -5.85
N LEU A 173 6.97 -29.96 -5.66
CA LEU A 173 7.54 -28.62 -5.77
C LEU A 173 7.39 -28.05 -7.18
N PHE A 174 7.68 -28.82 -8.23
CA PHE A 174 7.49 -28.38 -9.63
C PHE A 174 6.04 -28.06 -9.94
N VAL A 175 5.10 -28.89 -9.47
CA VAL A 175 3.65 -28.65 -9.62
C VAL A 175 3.24 -27.38 -8.89
N ALA A 176 3.71 -27.17 -7.65
CA ALA A 176 3.46 -25.94 -6.90
C ALA A 176 3.97 -24.70 -7.65
N ILE A 177 5.19 -24.73 -8.19
CA ILE A 177 5.76 -23.65 -9.01
C ILE A 177 4.91 -23.41 -10.25
N ALA A 178 4.50 -24.46 -10.95
CA ALA A 178 3.68 -24.37 -12.16
C ALA A 178 2.30 -23.73 -11.86
N ILE A 179 1.64 -24.16 -10.78
CA ILE A 179 0.36 -23.58 -10.33
C ILE A 179 0.52 -22.10 -10.03
N VAL A 180 1.56 -21.71 -9.28
CA VAL A 180 1.85 -20.30 -8.97
C VAL A 180 2.10 -19.50 -10.26
N ALA A 181 2.86 -20.05 -11.21
CA ALA A 181 3.15 -19.40 -12.49
C ALA A 181 1.86 -19.21 -13.33
N ILE A 182 0.96 -20.19 -13.36
CA ILE A 182 -0.33 -20.10 -14.03
C ILE A 182 -1.22 -19.03 -13.37
N ILE A 183 -1.33 -19.04 -12.04
CA ILE A 183 -2.12 -18.03 -11.30
C ILE A 183 -1.54 -16.62 -11.55
N ALA A 184 -0.22 -16.47 -11.51
CA ALA A 184 0.45 -15.19 -11.75
C ALA A 184 0.23 -14.67 -13.17
N THR A 185 0.29 -15.54 -14.18
CA THR A 185 0.04 -15.16 -15.59
C THR A 185 -1.42 -14.82 -15.84
N ILE A 186 -2.37 -15.58 -15.31
CA ILE A 186 -3.81 -15.25 -15.39
C ILE A 186 -4.10 -13.93 -14.67
N GLY A 187 -3.50 -13.73 -13.49
CA GLY A 187 -3.60 -12.49 -12.73
C GLY A 187 -3.08 -11.28 -13.50
N ARG A 188 -1.90 -11.39 -14.14
CA ARG A 188 -1.36 -10.34 -15.02
C ARG A 188 -2.29 -10.06 -16.20
N ARG A 189 -2.80 -11.10 -16.88
CA ARG A 189 -3.73 -10.92 -18.01
C ARG A 189 -5.00 -10.17 -17.60
N ARG A 190 -5.59 -10.50 -16.45
CA ARG A 190 -6.77 -9.78 -15.92
C ARG A 190 -6.46 -8.33 -15.56
N ARG A 191 -5.32 -8.06 -14.93
CA ARG A 191 -4.88 -6.69 -14.59
C ARG A 191 -4.65 -5.84 -15.84
N ASN A 192 -4.03 -6.42 -16.87
CA ASN A 192 -3.77 -5.72 -18.14
C ASN A 192 -5.08 -5.40 -18.88
N ARG A 193 -6.05 -6.33 -18.91
CA ARG A 193 -7.38 -6.07 -19.48
C ARG A 193 -8.14 -4.97 -18.74
N ALA A 194 -8.08 -4.95 -17.41
CA ALA A 194 -8.72 -3.91 -16.61
C ALA A 194 -8.07 -2.53 -16.77
N ARG A 195 -6.76 -2.48 -17.03
CA ARG A 195 -6.05 -1.22 -17.37
C ARG A 195 -6.40 -0.73 -18.77
N ALA A 196 -6.46 -1.64 -19.75
CA ALA A 196 -6.85 -1.31 -21.13
C ALA A 196 -8.30 -0.84 -21.24
N ALA A 197 -9.20 -1.29 -20.35
CA ALA A 197 -10.59 -0.84 -20.30
C ALA A 197 -10.79 0.50 -19.57
N ARG A 198 -9.74 1.06 -18.95
CA ARG A 198 -9.76 2.35 -18.24
C ARG A 198 -9.01 3.46 -19.00
N ALA A 199 -8.22 3.10 -20.00
CA ALA A 199 -7.59 4.01 -20.94
C ALA A 199 -8.56 4.29 -22.10
#